data_AF-A0A0C3P381-F1
#
_entry.id   AF-A0A0C3P381-F1
#
_cell.length_a   1.000
_cell.length_b   1.000
_cell.length_c   1.000
_cell.angle_alpha   90.00
_cell.angle_beta   90.00
_cell.angle_gamma   90.00
#
_symmetry.space_group_name_H-M   'P 1'
#
loop_
_entity.id
_entity.type
_entity.pdbx_description
1 polymer ?
#
loop_
_entity_poly.entity_id
_entity_poly.type
_entity_poly.pdbx_seq_one_letter_code
_entity_poly.pdbx_strand_id
1 'polypeptide(L)' 'MVGGTALHRTSPKTLRLRTERPTLRRLPRTDAIVFRIRTYQVRADELIKGGIGVGPEMLQGIKDERGRGKGYLGIWMGG' A
#
# COMPACT_ATOMS: atom_id res chain seq x y z
N MET A 1 5.08 31.33 17.01
CA MET A 1 4.11 31.26 15.89
C MET A 1 4.25 29.88 15.25
N VAL A 2 3.21 29.05 15.36
CA VAL A 2 3.19 27.66 14.92
C VAL A 2 3.10 27.63 13.38
N GLY A 3 4.12 27.09 12.73
CA GLY A 3 4.12 26.85 11.28
C GLY A 3 3.17 25.71 10.97
N GLY A 4 2.02 26.04 10.40
CA GLY A 4 0.99 25.09 9.99
C GLY A 4 1.54 24.06 9.02
N THR A 5 1.42 22.79 9.39
CA THR A 5 1.64 21.65 8.52
C THR A 5 0.73 21.80 7.30
N ALA A 6 1.33 21.98 6.12
CA ALA A 6 0.62 21.85 4.87
C ALA A 6 -0.01 20.45 4.84
N LEU A 7 -1.31 20.36 5.04
CA LEU A 7 -2.07 19.15 4.75
C LEU A 7 -1.87 18.88 3.26
N HIS A 8 -0.95 17.96 2.94
CA HIS A 8 -0.81 17.45 1.59
C HIS A 8 -2.20 16.98 1.17
N ARG A 9 -2.73 17.50 0.06
CA ARG A 9 -4.12 17.31 -0.33
C ARG A 9 -4.33 15.86 -0.75
N THR A 10 -4.51 14.99 0.24
CA THR A 10 -4.73 13.57 0.06
C THR A 10 -6.10 13.38 -0.58
N SER A 11 -6.12 12.89 -1.80
CA SER A 11 -7.35 12.63 -2.56
C SER A 11 -7.29 11.21 -3.13
N PRO A 12 -8.44 10.57 -3.41
CA PRO A 12 -8.44 9.24 -4.03
C PRO A 12 -7.67 9.17 -5.35
N LYS A 13 -7.54 10.29 -6.07
CA LYS A 13 -6.78 10.39 -7.33
C LYS A 13 -5.26 10.45 -7.13
N THR A 14 -4.81 10.90 -5.95
CA THR A 14 -3.39 11.02 -5.60
C THR A 14 -2.88 9.83 -4.78
N LEU A 15 -3.77 9.02 -4.21
CA LEU A 15 -3.45 7.80 -3.48
C LEU A 15 -3.34 6.56 -4.40
N ARG A 16 -2.37 5.70 -4.09
CA ARG A 16 -2.14 4.42 -4.77
C ARG A 16 -2.00 3.31 -3.73
N LEU A 17 -2.67 2.17 -3.94
CA LEU A 17 -2.36 0.93 -3.25
C LEU A 17 -1.15 0.27 -3.94
N ARG A 18 -0.09 0.00 -3.18
CA ARG A 18 1.08 -0.76 -3.63
C ARG A 18 0.97 -2.18 -3.07
N THR A 19 1.02 -3.17 -3.96
CA THR A 19 1.11 -4.59 -3.56
C THR A 19 2.35 -5.20 -4.16
N GLU A 20 3.06 -5.98 -3.36
CA GLU A 20 4.23 -6.74 -3.79
C GLU A 20 3.87 -8.22 -3.87
N ARG A 21 4.20 -8.84 -5.02
CA ARG A 21 4.17 -10.29 -5.19
C ARG A 21 5.60 -10.81 -5.14
N PRO A 22 6.09 -11.18 -3.95
CA PRO A 22 7.39 -11.82 -3.82
C PRO A 22 7.35 -13.24 -4.40
N THR A 23 8.45 -13.65 -5.03
CA THR A 23 8.68 -15.03 -5.47
C THR A 23 10.09 -15.45 -5.10
N LEU A 24 10.23 -16.67 -4.60
CA LEU A 24 11.50 -17.32 -4.31
C LEU A 24 11.68 -18.50 -5.25
N ARG A 25 12.83 -18.60 -5.92
CA ARG A 25 13.18 -19.79 -6.70
C ARG A 25 14.68 -20.07 -6.64
N ARG A 26 15.05 -21.35 -6.68
CA ARG A 26 16.44 -21.77 -6.92
C ARG A 26 16.79 -21.66 -8.39
N LEU A 27 18.04 -21.28 -8.67
CA LEU A 27 18.61 -21.32 -10.01
C LEU A 27 19.17 -22.72 -10.28
N PRO A 28 18.80 -23.36 -11.40
CA PRO A 28 19.12 -24.77 -11.64
C PRO A 28 20.61 -25.04 -11.85
N ARG A 29 21.43 -24.02 -12.17
CA ARG A 29 22.87 -24.18 -12.46
C ARG A 29 23.78 -23.84 -11.30
N THR A 30 23.35 -23.00 -10.37
CA THR A 30 24.21 -22.43 -9.31
C THR A 30 23.66 -22.68 -7.91
N ASP A 31 22.45 -23.23 -7.79
CA ASP A 31 21.71 -23.41 -6.54
C ASP A 31 21.44 -22.11 -5.75
N ALA A 32 21.77 -20.96 -6.33
CA ALA A 32 21.48 -19.66 -5.74
C ALA A 32 19.97 -19.42 -5.66
N ILE A 33 19.53 -18.72 -4.62
CA ILE A 33 18.14 -18.32 -4.42
C ILE A 33 17.92 -16.94 -5.03
N VAL A 34 16.97 -16.86 -5.98
CA VAL A 34 16.48 -15.59 -6.50
C VAL A 34 15.22 -15.19 -5.73
N PHE A 35 15.32 -14.08 -5.02
CA PHE A 35 14.18 -13.36 -4.49
C PHE A 35 13.77 -12.25 -5.45
N ARG A 36 12.61 -12.40 -6.07
CA ARG A 36 12.05 -11.40 -6.99
C ARG A 36 10.84 -10.76 -6.34
N ILE A 37 10.79 -9.44 -6.37
CA ILE A 37 9.62 -8.65 -5.95
C ILE A 37 8.98 -8.07 -7.20
N ARG A 38 7.75 -8.48 -7.52
CA ARG A 38 6.94 -7.82 -8.54
C ARG A 38 6.00 -6.82 -7.88
N THR A 39 6.17 -5.54 -8.21
CA THR A 39 5.34 -4.46 -7.67
C THR A 39 4.15 -4.18 -8.58
N TYR A 40 2.97 -4.00 -7.99
CA TYR A 40 1.76 -3.48 -8.63
C TYR A 40 1.30 -2.21 -7.92
N GLN A 41 0.78 -1.24 -8.68
CA GLN A 41 0.21 -0.01 -8.15
C GLN A 41 -1.16 0.25 -8.79
N VAL A 42 -2.17 0.51 -7.96
CA VAL A 42 -3.55 0.79 -8.41
C VAL A 42 -4.02 2.08 -7.74
N ARG A 43 -4.74 2.97 -8.44
CA ARG A 43 -5.27 4.18 -7.78
C ARG A 43 -6.40 3.84 -6.83
N ALA A 44 -6.50 4.58 -5.73
CA ALA A 44 -7.60 4.39 -4.79
C ALA A 44 -8.97 4.65 -5.44
N ASP A 45 -9.08 5.62 -6.36
CA ASP A 45 -10.34 5.88 -7.06
C ASP A 45 -10.76 4.76 -8.03
N GLU A 46 -9.81 3.99 -8.57
CA GLU A 46 -10.08 2.80 -9.39
C GLU A 46 -10.56 1.62 -8.54
N LEU A 47 -10.04 1.48 -7.31
CA LEU A 47 -10.47 0.45 -6.37
C LEU A 47 -11.92 0.67 -5.89
N ILE A 48 -12.29 1.94 -5.66
CA ILE A 48 -13.63 2.33 -5.17
C ILE A 48 -14.70 2.16 -6.26
N LYS A 49 -14.38 2.43 -7.53
CA LYS A 49 -15.34 2.39 -8.66
C LYS A 49 -15.73 0.98 -9.13
N GLY A 50 -15.22 -0.08 -8.49
CA GLY A 50 -15.80 -1.42 -8.64
C GLY A 50 -15.23 -2.30 -9.75
N GLY A 51 -13.98 -2.11 -10.19
CA GLY A 51 -13.34 -3.08 -11.09
C GLY A 51 -12.75 -4.32 -10.38
N ILE A 52 -12.45 -4.21 -9.09
CA ILE A 52 -11.68 -5.24 -8.32
C ILE A 52 -12.41 -5.69 -7.03
N GLY A 53 -13.54 -5.07 -6.66
CA GLY A 53 -14.40 -5.58 -5.57
C GLY A 53 -13.76 -5.57 -4.17
N VAL A 54 -12.78 -4.70 -3.90
CA VAL A 54 -12.03 -4.66 -2.62
C VAL A 54 -12.18 -3.35 -1.84
N GLY A 55 -13.10 -2.46 -2.24
CA GLY A 55 -13.24 -1.13 -1.64
C GLY A 55 -13.58 -1.17 -0.15
N PRO A 56 -14.69 -1.83 0.25
CA PRO A 56 -15.07 -1.98 1.66
C PRO A 56 -14.05 -2.75 2.50
N GLU A 57 -13.47 -3.82 1.95
CA GLU A 57 -12.51 -4.70 2.62
C GLU A 57 -11.18 -3.98 2.86
N MET A 58 -10.71 -3.19 1.88
CA MET A 58 -9.53 -2.34 2.01
C MET A 58 -9.74 -1.28 3.10
N LEU A 59 -10.91 -0.65 3.12
CA LEU A 59 -11.24 0.34 4.16
C LEU A 59 -11.23 -0.31 5.55
N GLN A 60 -11.77 -1.52 5.68
CA GLN A 60 -11.76 -2.26 6.93
C GLN A 60 -10.33 -2.62 7.34
N GLY A 61 -9.50 -3.10 6.41
CA GLY A 61 -8.08 -3.38 6.67
C GLY A 61 -7.30 -2.17 7.19
N ILE A 62 -7.50 -0.98 6.60
CA ILE A 62 -6.88 0.27 7.07
C ILE A 62 -7.33 0.64 8.49
N LYS A 63 -8.61 0.41 8.83
CA LYS A 63 -9.13 0.66 10.17
C LYS A 63 -8.57 -0.33 11.20
N ASP A 64 -8.47 -1.59 10.82
CA ASP A 64 -8.01 -2.69 11.67
C ASP A 64 -6.49 -2.72 11.87
N GLU A 65 -5.73 -2.02 11.02
CA GLU A 65 -4.30 -1.80 11.22
C GLU A 65 -4.03 -1.17 12.59
N ARG A 66 -3.56 -2.00 13.52
CA ARG A 66 -3.11 -1.62 14.86
C ARG A 66 -1.60 -1.81 15.00
N GLY A 67 -0.90 -0.83 15.59
CA GLY A 67 0.53 -0.91 15.93
C GLY A 67 1.45 -0.09 15.02
N ARG A 68 2.75 -0.43 15.00
CA ARG A 68 3.81 0.32 14.29
C ARG A 68 3.64 0.35 12.76
N GLY A 69 2.76 -0.48 12.18
CA GLY A 69 2.51 -0.58 10.74
C GLY A 69 2.11 0.75 10.08
N LYS A 70 1.27 1.55 10.74
CA LYS A 70 0.86 2.89 10.24
C LYS A 70 2.03 3.87 10.13
N GLY A 71 2.96 3.83 11.09
CA GLY A 71 4.17 4.67 11.09
C GLY A 71 5.22 4.22 10.06
N TYR A 72 5.42 2.92 9.89
CA TYR A 72 6.37 2.37 8.90
C TYR A 72 5.85 2.41 7.46
N LEU A 73 4.53 2.31 7.26
CA LEU A 73 3.88 2.38 5.95
C LEU A 73 3.55 3.83 5.53
N GLY A 74 3.76 4.80 6.43
CA GLY A 74 3.47 6.22 6.18
C GLY A 74 1.97 6.56 6.13
N ILE A 75 1.11 5.71 6.68
CA ILE A 75 -0.34 5.94 6.76
C ILE A 75 -0.63 6.69 8.06
N TRP A 76 -0.78 8.01 7.97
CA TRP A 76 -1.17 8.87 9.10
C TRP A 76 -2.61 9.35 8.91
N MET A 77 -3.52 8.86 9.74
CA MET A 77 -4.89 9.37 9.84
C MET A 77 -4.94 10.20 11.12
N GLY A 78 -4.95 11.53 10.98
CA GLY A 78 -5.04 12.45 12.12
C GLY A 78 -6.31 12.20 12.93
N GLY A 79 -6.17 12.23 14.26
CA GLY A 79 -7.26 12.15 15.22
C GLY A 79 -8.04 13.44 15.38
#